data_AF-A0A3N5PNR0-F1
#
_entry.id   AF-A0A3N5PNR0-F1
#
_cell.length_a   1.000
_cell.length_b   1.000
_cell.length_c   1.000
_cell.angle_alpha   90.00
_cell.angle_beta   90.00
_cell.angle_gamma   90.00
#
_symmetry.space_group_name_H-M   'P 1'
#
loop_
_entity.id
_entity.type
_entity.pdbx_description
1 polymer ?
#
loop_
_entity_poly.entity_id
_entity_poly.type
_entity_poly.pdbx_seq_one_letter_code
_entity_poly.pdbx_strand_id
1 'polypeptide(L)'
;MECNGWKNRETWLVNVWFGDNFAMDADDGVEITADYIREAVEEYVDAIVPASSFIADMMDMREVDWEALAAHHARDEIVVEG
;
A
#
# COMPACT_ATOMS: atom_id res chain seq x y z
N MET A 1 -16.54 -3.16 7.30
CA MET A 1 -17.06 -1.78 7.41
C MET A 1 -16.07 -0.91 6.69
N GLU A 2 -16.53 -0.03 5.81
CA GLU A 2 -15.63 0.88 5.09
C GLU A 2 -14.98 1.88 6.06
N CYS A 3 -13.70 2.19 5.84
CA CYS A 3 -12.88 3.08 6.64
C CYS A 3 -12.32 4.19 5.73
N ASN A 4 -12.88 5.39 5.83
CA ASN A 4 -12.46 6.56 5.04
C ASN A 4 -12.37 6.29 3.52
N GLY A 5 -13.36 5.58 2.97
CA GLY A 5 -13.43 5.24 1.55
C GLY A 5 -12.67 3.95 1.16
N TRP A 6 -11.97 3.33 2.10
CA TRP A 6 -11.33 2.02 1.90
C TRP A 6 -12.18 0.89 2.49
N LYS A 7 -12.01 -0.32 1.99
CA LYS A 7 -12.78 -1.50 2.40
C LYS A 7 -12.65 -1.84 3.88
N ASN A 8 -11.49 -1.60 4.49
CA ASN A 8 -11.19 -1.82 5.90
C ASN A 8 -10.13 -0.84 6.41
N ARG A 9 -9.83 -0.91 7.71
CA ARG A 9 -8.88 -0.03 8.40
C ARG A 9 -7.44 -0.32 7.97
N GLU A 10 -7.10 -1.58 7.77
CA GLU A 10 -5.74 -2.05 7.46
C GLU A 10 -5.28 -1.47 6.12
N THR A 11 -6.15 -1.54 5.10
CA THR A 11 -5.91 -0.94 3.79
C THR A 11 -5.80 0.58 3.87
N TRP A 12 -6.71 1.23 4.62
CA TRP A 12 -6.65 2.68 4.82
C TRP A 12 -5.34 3.12 5.49
N LEU A 13 -4.88 2.40 6.52
CA LEU A 13 -3.65 2.74 7.23
C LEU A 13 -2.42 2.63 6.33
N VAL A 14 -2.33 1.58 5.51
CA VAL A 14 -1.24 1.49 4.52
C VAL A 14 -1.24 2.71 3.61
N ASN A 15 -2.41 3.12 3.10
CA ASN A 15 -2.49 4.33 2.28
C ASN A 15 -2.07 5.61 3.02
N VAL A 16 -2.44 5.75 4.30
CA VAL A 16 -2.06 6.93 5.11
C VAL A 16 -0.54 7.02 5.31
N TRP A 17 0.13 5.88 5.51
CA TRP A 17 1.56 5.88 5.85
C TRP A 17 2.50 5.81 4.65
N PHE A 18 2.07 5.15 3.57
CA PHE A 18 2.93 4.87 2.41
C PHE A 18 2.42 5.48 1.11
N GLY A 19 1.18 5.99 1.07
CA GLY A 19 0.55 6.46 -0.18
C GLY A 19 1.34 7.56 -0.88
N ASP A 20 1.90 8.51 -0.12
CA ASP A 20 2.74 9.57 -0.69
C ASP A 20 4.03 9.02 -1.32
N ASN A 21 4.63 7.98 -0.74
CA ASN A 21 5.81 7.33 -1.32
C ASN A 21 5.46 6.63 -2.63
N PHE A 22 4.37 5.86 -2.65
CA PHE A 22 3.94 5.17 -3.88
C PHE A 22 3.58 6.16 -5.00
N ALA A 23 2.99 7.31 -4.66
CA ALA A 23 2.74 8.36 -5.62
C ALA A 23 4.06 8.95 -6.18
N MET A 24 5.07 9.15 -5.33
CA MET A 24 6.40 9.59 -5.77
C MET A 24 7.10 8.55 -6.64
N ASP A 25 7.03 7.27 -6.27
CA ASP A 25 7.62 6.17 -7.04
C ASP A 25 6.94 6.04 -8.40
N ALA A 26 5.61 6.15 -8.44
CA ALA A 26 4.85 6.22 -9.69
C ALA A 26 5.28 7.43 -10.54
N ASP A 27 5.52 8.58 -9.88
CA ASP A 27 6.03 9.80 -10.52
C ASP A 27 7.38 9.59 -11.20
N ASP A 28 8.26 8.83 -10.55
CA ASP A 28 9.58 8.42 -11.04
C ASP A 28 9.53 7.28 -12.07
N GLY A 29 8.33 6.79 -12.43
CA GLY A 29 8.13 5.77 -13.45
C GLY A 29 8.23 4.33 -12.93
N VAL A 30 8.18 4.12 -11.62
CA VAL A 30 8.05 2.79 -11.03
C VAL A 30 6.63 2.27 -11.25
N GLU A 31 6.52 1.02 -11.68
CA GLU A 31 5.23 0.35 -11.81
C GLU A 31 4.68 -0.03 -10.43
N ILE A 32 3.56 0.57 -10.04
CA ILE A 32 2.93 0.32 -8.74
C ILE A 32 1.99 -0.88 -8.83
N THR A 33 2.53 -2.07 -8.50
CA THR A 33 1.77 -3.32 -8.44
C THR A 33 1.41 -3.68 -7.00
N ALA A 34 0.44 -4.60 -6.82
CA ALA A 34 0.05 -5.09 -5.50
C ALA A 34 1.22 -5.76 -4.76
N ASP A 35 2.05 -6.52 -5.48
CA ASP A 35 3.24 -7.17 -4.91
C ASP A 35 4.31 -6.14 -4.51
N TYR A 36 4.54 -5.11 -5.34
CA TYR A 36 5.47 -4.04 -5.00
C TYR A 36 5.08 -3.33 -3.69
N ILE A 37 3.80 -2.95 -3.56
CA ILE A 37 3.29 -2.30 -2.35
C ILE A 37 3.45 -3.24 -1.14
N ARG A 38 3.04 -4.50 -1.27
CA ARG A 38 3.11 -5.48 -0.18
C ARG A 38 4.54 -5.66 0.30
N GLU A 39 5.49 -5.88 -0.62
CA GLU A 39 6.90 -6.08 -0.28
C GLU A 39 7.50 -4.85 0.42
N ALA A 40 7.24 -3.64 -0.08
CA ALA A 40 7.74 -2.40 0.53
C ALA A 40 7.21 -2.20 1.96
N VAL A 41 5.93 -2.50 2.20
CA VAL A 41 5.30 -2.39 3.51
C VAL A 41 5.80 -3.48 4.46
N GLU A 42 5.83 -4.74 4.02
CA GLU A 42 6.30 -5.88 4.81
C GLU A 42 7.76 -5.70 5.21
N GLU A 43 8.64 -5.30 4.27
CA GLU A 43 10.05 -5.04 4.56
C GLU A 43 10.23 -3.92 5.60
N TYR A 44 9.47 -2.82 5.48
CA TYR A 44 9.51 -1.75 6.46
C TYR A 44 9.09 -2.23 7.84
N VAL A 45 7.95 -2.92 7.93
CA VAL A 45 7.42 -3.40 9.22
C VAL A 45 8.35 -4.42 9.86
N ASP A 46 8.90 -5.38 9.11
CA ASP A 46 9.85 -6.36 9.63
C ASP A 46 11.14 -5.70 10.15
N ALA A 47 11.55 -4.58 9.54
CA ALA A 47 12.73 -3.83 9.98
C ALA A 47 12.51 -3.06 11.29
N ILE A 48 11.29 -2.61 11.60
CA ILE A 48 11.01 -1.71 12.72
C ILE A 48 10.15 -2.31 13.84
N VAL A 49 9.37 -3.35 13.56
CA VAL A 49 8.46 -4.00 14.50
C VAL A 49 8.89 -5.45 14.71
N PRO A 50 9.40 -5.81 15.90
CA PRO A 50 9.65 -7.20 16.21
C PRO A 50 8.35 -8.02 16.10
N ALA A 51 8.40 -9.14 15.37
CA ALA A 51 7.23 -9.97 15.07
C ALA A 51 6.46 -10.48 16.30
N SER A 52 7.09 -10.55 17.47
CA SER A 52 6.49 -10.97 18.75
C SER A 52 6.12 -9.82 19.69
N SER A 53 6.14 -8.58 19.21
CA SER A 53 5.79 -7.40 20.00
C SER A 53 4.29 -7.15 20.00
N PHE A 54 3.76 -6.53 21.07
CA PHE A 54 2.35 -6.14 21.12
C PHE A 54 1.95 -5.17 20.00
N ILE A 55 2.91 -4.46 19.40
CA ILE A 55 2.68 -3.57 18.26
C ILE A 55 2.33 -4.37 17.02
N ALA A 56 2.90 -5.57 16.84
CA ALA A 56 2.56 -6.47 15.74
C ALA A 56 1.07 -6.89 15.78
N ASP A 57 0.48 -7.00 16.97
CA ASP A 57 -0.94 -7.34 17.14
C ASP A 57 -1.91 -6.22 16.69
N MET A 58 -1.42 -5.00 16.48
CA MET A 58 -2.26 -3.83 16.14
C MET A 58 -2.60 -3.71 14.64
N MET A 59 -1.96 -4.54 13.80
CA MET A 59 -2.12 -4.52 12.34
C MET A 59 -2.11 -5.94 11.76
N ASP A 60 -3.20 -6.33 11.10
CA ASP A 60 -3.28 -7.62 10.41
C ASP A 60 -3.02 -7.43 8.91
N MET A 61 -1.78 -7.70 8.48
CA MET A 61 -1.37 -7.53 7.07
C MET A 61 -2.15 -8.43 6.11
N ARG A 62 -2.77 -9.51 6.59
CA ARG A 62 -3.54 -10.44 5.76
C ARG A 62 -4.87 -9.83 5.31
N GLU A 63 -5.36 -8.81 6.01
CA GLU A 63 -6.60 -8.13 5.68
C GLU A 63 -6.40 -6.94 4.74
N VAL A 64 -5.17 -6.55 4.44
CA VAL A 64 -4.91 -5.44 3.51
C VAL A 64 -5.34 -5.83 2.09
N ASP A 65 -6.13 -4.96 1.47
CA ASP A 65 -6.55 -5.10 0.07
C ASP A 65 -5.48 -4.48 -0.85
N TRP A 66 -4.42 -5.26 -1.12
CA TRP A 66 -3.25 -4.82 -1.90
C TRP A 66 -3.62 -4.42 -3.33
N GLU A 67 -4.60 -5.09 -3.93
CA GLU A 67 -5.09 -4.80 -5.27
C GLU A 67 -5.79 -3.44 -5.32
N ALA A 68 -6.59 -3.10 -4.29
CA ALA A 68 -7.22 -1.78 -4.21
C ALA A 68 -6.18 -0.66 -4.07
N LEU A 69 -5.09 -0.89 -3.32
CA LEU A 69 -3.99 0.07 -3.19
C LEU A 69 -3.26 0.25 -4.53
N ALA A 70 -2.93 -0.84 -5.21
CA ALA A 70 -2.28 -0.78 -6.52
C ALA A 70 -3.15 -0.05 -7.55
N ALA A 71 -4.44 -0.38 -7.63
CA ALA A 71 -5.37 0.30 -8.53
C ALA A 71 -5.53 1.80 -8.21
N HIS A 72 -5.39 2.20 -6.94
CA HIS A 72 -5.45 3.61 -6.55
C HIS A 72 -4.22 4.42 -6.96
N HIS A 73 -3.04 3.78 -6.96
CA HIS A 73 -1.75 4.41 -7.25
C HIS A 73 -1.20 4.10 -8.66
N ALA A 74 -1.87 3.22 -9.40
CA ALA A 74 -1.56 2.95 -10.79
C ALA A 74 -1.69 4.23 -11.62
N ARG A 75 -0.71 4.48 -12.48
CA ARG A 75 -0.85 5.54 -13.48
C ARG A 75 -1.73 5.06 -14.60
N ASP A 76 -2.70 5.90 -14.99
CA ASP A 76 -3.37 5.76 -16.26
C ASP A 76 -2.30 5.86 -17.36
N GLU A 77 -2.11 4.79 -18.14
CA GLU A 77 -1.37 4.88 -19.39
C GLU A 77 -2.06 5.94 -20.25
N ILE A 78 -1.42 7.10 -20.42
CA ILE A 78 -1.90 8.09 -21.38
C ILE A 78 -1.71 7.46 -22.76
N VAL A 79 -2.80 6.89 -23.30
CA VAL A 79 -2.87 6.47 -24.69
C VAL A 79 -2.78 7.74 -25.53
N VAL A 80 -1.58 8.07 -26.00
CA VAL A 80 -1.39 9.13 -26.98
C VAL A 80 -1.91 8.57 -28.32
N GLU A 81 -3.16 8.88 -28.65
CA GLU A 81 -3.67 8.63 -30.00
C GLU A 81 -2.92 9.53 -30.99
N GLY A 82 -2.06 8.91 -31.82
CA GLY A 82 -1.70 9.37 -33.17
C GLY A 82 -0.60 10.42 -33.30
#